data_AF-A0A4R9WRZ4-F1
#
_entry.id   AF-A0A4R9WRZ4-F1
#
_cell.length_a   1.000
_cell.length_b   1.000
_cell.length_c   1.000
_cell.angle_alpha   90.00
_cell.angle_beta   90.00
_cell.angle_gamma   90.00
#
_symmetry.space_group_name_H-M   'P 1'
#
loop_
_entity.id
_entity.type
_entity.pdbx_description
1 polymer ?
#
loop_
_entity_poly.entity_id
_entity_poly.type
_entity_poly.pdbx_seq_one_letter_code
_entity_poly.pdbx_strand_id
1 'polypeptide(L)' 'MSDLVLHNYYRSSTSYRVRIALEMKGLSYTYVPHHLRHGEHLEPAYLA' A
#
# COMPACT_ATOMS: atom_id res chain seq x y z
N MET A 1 0.59 -16.10 -7.35
CA MET A 1 0.53 -15.19 -6.18
C MET A 1 1.84 -14.46 -6.15
N SER A 2 1.82 -13.13 -6.07
CA SER A 2 3.03 -12.32 -5.98
C SER A 2 3.54 -12.28 -4.55
N ASP A 3 4.85 -12.36 -4.36
CA ASP A 3 5.52 -12.19 -3.06
C ASP A 3 5.48 -10.71 -2.58
N LEU A 4 5.12 -9.77 -3.46
CA LEU A 4 5.03 -8.35 -3.12
C LEU A 4 3.68 -8.01 -2.51
N VAL A 5 3.71 -7.36 -1.35
CA VAL A 5 2.53 -6.81 -0.67
C VAL A 5 2.60 -5.29 -0.66
N LEU A 6 1.54 -4.64 -1.11
CA LEU A 6 1.42 -3.18 -1.10
C LEU A 6 0.34 -2.74 -0.10
N HIS A 7 0.78 -2.30 1.07
CA HIS A 7 -0.05 -1.57 2.03
C HIS A 7 -0.33 -0.16 1.52
N ASN A 8 -1.60 0.19 1.34
CA ASN A 8 -1.97 1.28 0.47
C ASN A 8 -3.15 2.09 1.01
N TYR A 9 -3.17 3.39 0.73
CA TYR A 9 -4.35 4.22 0.92
C TYR A 9 -4.67 4.95 -0.38
N TYR A 10 -5.93 4.86 -0.82
CA TYR A 10 -6.35 5.35 -2.13
C TYR A 10 -6.06 6.84 -2.36
N ARG A 11 -6.10 7.66 -1.30
CA ARG A 11 -5.80 9.11 -1.31
C ARG A 11 -4.40 9.50 -0.86
N SER A 12 -3.50 8.54 -0.64
CA SER A 12 -2.10 8.84 -0.36
C SER A 12 -1.32 9.04 -1.67
N SER A 13 -0.58 10.16 -1.77
CA SER A 13 0.23 10.46 -2.95
C SER A 13 1.41 9.50 -3.11
N THR A 14 2.02 9.05 -2.00
CA THR A 14 3.10 8.04 -2.03
C THR A 14 2.55 6.71 -2.52
N SER A 15 1.40 6.28 -2.00
CA SER A 15 0.71 5.08 -2.43
C SER A 15 0.32 5.12 -3.90
N TYR A 16 -0.08 6.28 -4.42
CA TYR A 16 -0.39 6.47 -5.85
C TYR A 16 0.85 6.26 -6.74
N ARG A 17 1.97 6.90 -6.37
CA ARG A 17 3.24 6.77 -7.11
C ARG A 17 3.75 5.33 -7.17
N VAL A 18 3.66 4.59 -6.07
CA VAL A 18 4.13 3.19 -6.02
C VAL A 18 3.26 2.30 -6.89
N ARG A 19 1.93 2.46 -6.88
CA ARG A 19 1.05 1.69 -7.79
C ARG A 19 1.44 1.92 -9.24
N ILE A 20 1.58 3.18 -9.66
CA ILE A 20 2.03 3.51 -11.03
C ILE A 20 3.35 2.82 -11.35
N ALA A 21 4.35 2.92 -10.47
CA ALA A 21 5.66 2.32 -10.72
C ALA A 21 5.61 0.79 -10.85
N LEU A 22 4.77 0.11 -10.06
CA LEU A 22 4.58 -1.34 -10.12
C LEU A 22 3.88 -1.75 -11.42
N GLU A 23 2.82 -1.04 -11.82
CA GLU A 23 2.15 -1.28 -13.10
C GLU A 23 3.10 -1.03 -14.29
N MET A 24 3.86 0.07 -14.26
CA MET A 24 4.86 0.39 -15.30
C MET A 24 5.95 -0.68 -15.41
N LYS A 25 6.26 -1.37 -14.32
CA LYS A 25 7.26 -2.45 -14.28
C LYS A 25 6.66 -3.84 -14.53
N GLY A 26 5.34 -3.94 -14.73
CA GLY A 26 4.65 -5.22 -14.89
C GLY A 26 4.75 -6.14 -13.67
N LEU A 27 4.96 -5.57 -12.47
CA LEU A 27 5.09 -6.34 -11.24
C LEU A 27 3.71 -6.54 -10.62
N SER A 28 3.26 -7.78 -10.57
CA SER A 28 2.07 -8.13 -9.80
C SER A 28 2.34 -7.95 -8.31
N TYR A 29 1.32 -7.58 -7.54
CA TYR A 29 1.40 -7.41 -6.08
C TYR A 29 0.03 -7.65 -5.44
N THR A 30 0.05 -7.99 -4.16
CA THR A 30 -1.15 -8.07 -3.32
C THR A 30 -1.50 -6.68 -2.80
N TYR A 31 -2.72 -6.21 -3.07
CA TYR A 31 -3.20 -4.91 -2.62
C TYR A 31 -3.86 -5.01 -1.23
N VAL A 32 -3.33 -4.28 -0.25
CA VAL A 32 -3.89 -4.22 1.12
C VAL A 32 -4.30 -2.78 1.44
N PRO A 33 -5.61 -2.45 1.48
CA PRO A 33 -6.08 -1.12 1.81
C PRO A 33 -6.00 -0.81 3.31
N HIS A 34 -5.59 0.42 3.64
CA HIS A 34 -5.63 0.99 4.99
C HIS A 34 -6.30 2.35 4.98
N HIS A 35 -7.24 2.58 5.89
CA HIS A 35 -7.93 3.85 6.07
C HIS A 35 -7.17 4.78 7.02
N LEU A 36 -6.25 5.58 6.47
CA LEU A 36 -5.37 6.44 7.28
C LEU A 36 -6.14 7.46 8.14
N ARG A 37 -7.31 7.92 7.70
CA ARG A 37 -8.14 8.86 8.48
C ARG A 37 -8.79 8.22 9.72
N HIS A 38 -8.85 6.89 9.79
CA HIS A 38 -9.28 6.17 10.99
C HIS A 38 -8.10 5.76 11.87
N GLY A 39 -6.86 6.09 11.48
CA GLY A 39 -5.68 5.77 12.27
C GLY A 39 -5.20 4.33 12.12
N GLU A 40 -5.63 3.57 11.10
CA GLU A 40 -5.22 2.15 10.93
C GLU A 40 -3.69 1.96 10.79
N HIS A 41 -2.99 2.98 10.29
CA HIS A 41 -1.52 3.02 10.26
C HIS A 41 -0.85 3.16 11.64
N LEU A 42 -1.64 3.37 12.70
CA LEU A 42 -1.19 3.46 14.09
C LEU A 42 -1.49 2.18 14.88
N GLU A 43 -2.05 1.16 14.23
CA GLU A 43 -2.25 -0.14 14.88
C GLU A 43 -0.92 -0.72 15.35
N PRO A 44 -0.88 -1.48 16.46
CA PRO A 44 0.35 -2.05 17.00
C PRO A 44 1.19 -2.83 15.99
N ALA A 45 0.56 -3.44 14.98
CA ALA A 45 1.24 -4.18 13.92
C ALA A 45 2.12 -3.30 13.00
N TYR A 46 1.93 -1.97 13.00
CA TYR A 46 2.69 -1.01 12.18
C TYR A 46 3.63 -0.12 13.01
N LEU A 47 3.70 -0.33 14.33
CA LEU A 47 4.61 0.37 15.23
C LEU A 47 5.91 -0.45 15.39
N ALA A 48 7.05 0.25 15.56
CA ALA A 48 8.38 -0.34 15.69
C ALA A 48 8.72 -0.76 17.13
#